data_AF-A0AAE0TFC4-F1
#
_entry.id   AF-A0AAE0TFC4-F1
#
_cell.length_a   1.000
_cell.length_b   1.000
_cell.length_c   1.000
_cell.angle_alpha   90.00
_cell.angle_beta   90.00
_cell.angle_gamma   90.00
#
_symmetry.space_group_name_H-M   'P 1'
#
loop_
_entity.id
_entity.type
_entity.pdbx_description
1 polymer ?
#
loop_
_entity_poly.entity_id
_entity_poly.type
_entity_poly.pdbx_seq_one_letter_code
_entity_poly.pdbx_strand_id
1 'polypeptide(L)'
;MDLSDDLKQIGKKKRHKKVFQSSKDLLPETKVKSFVADFKKDLWQGLRELFGTPQIHGCSFHFGQALWRKVQKLGLQVTNLQSTPLSYDVNVH
;
A
#
# COMPACT_ATOMS: atom_id res chain seq x y z
N MET A 1 6.26 -25.93 -12.52
CA MET A 1 4.84 -25.65 -12.19
C MET A 1 4.72 -24.14 -12.05
N ASP A 2 4.16 -23.45 -13.05
CA ASP A 2 4.06 -21.99 -13.03
C ASP A 2 2.94 -21.56 -12.07
N LEU A 3 3.31 -21.02 -10.91
CA LEU A 3 2.37 -20.48 -9.93
C LEU A 3 1.52 -19.34 -10.48
N SER A 4 1.92 -18.70 -11.60
CA SER A 4 1.26 -17.51 -12.12
C SER A 4 -0.16 -17.78 -12.64
N ASP A 5 -0.40 -18.91 -13.31
CA ASP A 5 -1.68 -19.23 -13.92
C ASP A 5 -2.69 -19.85 -12.93
N ASP A 6 -2.21 -20.70 -12.01
CA ASP A 6 -3.01 -21.25 -10.91
C ASP A 6 -3.57 -20.16 -9.99
N LEU A 7 -2.77 -19.10 -9.76
CA LEU A 7 -3.17 -18.01 -8.90
C LEU A 7 -4.24 -17.15 -9.59
N LYS A 8 -4.24 -17.01 -10.92
CA LYS A 8 -5.23 -16.18 -11.66
C LYS A 8 -6.67 -16.67 -11.49
N GLN A 9 -6.89 -17.98 -11.38
CA GLN A 9 -8.22 -18.59 -11.31
C GLN A 9 -8.86 -18.62 -9.91
N ILE A 10 -8.10 -18.35 -8.84
CA ILE A 10 -8.62 -18.44 -7.46
C ILE A 10 -8.90 -17.06 -6.83
N GLY A 11 -9.88 -16.99 -5.92
CA GLY A 11 -10.25 -15.75 -5.22
C GLY A 11 -9.08 -15.10 -4.46
N LYS A 12 -9.08 -13.76 -4.38
CA LYS A 12 -7.95 -12.95 -3.84
C LYS A 12 -7.44 -13.43 -2.47
N LYS A 13 -8.35 -13.74 -1.53
CA LYS A 13 -8.01 -14.31 -0.22
C LYS A 13 -7.21 -15.61 -0.31
N LYS A 14 -7.68 -16.56 -1.14
CA LYS A 14 -6.98 -17.85 -1.35
C LYS A 14 -5.60 -17.63 -1.97
N ARG A 15 -5.50 -16.66 -2.88
CA ARG A 15 -4.27 -16.26 -3.56
C ARG A 15 -3.21 -15.76 -2.56
N HIS A 16 -3.57 -14.81 -1.70
CA HIS A 16 -2.68 -14.31 -0.65
C HIS A 16 -2.22 -15.44 0.28
N LYS A 17 -3.14 -16.32 0.70
CA LYS A 17 -2.82 -17.44 1.59
C LYS A 17 -1.81 -18.41 0.96
N LYS A 18 -1.95 -18.73 -0.34
CA LYS A 18 -0.99 -19.62 -1.05
C LYS A 18 0.42 -19.01 -1.08
N VAL A 19 0.53 -17.72 -1.40
CA VAL A 19 1.83 -17.01 -1.40
C VAL A 19 2.46 -17.02 -0.02
N PHE A 20 1.70 -16.64 1.00
CA PHE A 20 2.20 -16.58 2.38
C PHE A 20 2.57 -17.95 2.95
N GLN A 21 1.85 -19.01 2.57
CA GLN A 21 2.21 -20.38 2.92
C GLN A 21 3.57 -20.74 2.33
N SER A 22 3.78 -20.50 1.04
CA SER A 22 5.08 -20.72 0.40
C SER A 22 6.20 -19.91 1.06
N SER A 23 5.94 -18.66 1.44
CA SER A 23 6.91 -17.87 2.21
C SER A 23 7.21 -18.50 3.58
N LYS A 24 6.18 -18.96 4.30
CA LYS A 24 6.32 -19.60 5.61
C LYS A 24 7.15 -20.88 5.53
N ASP A 25 6.93 -21.69 4.50
CA ASP A 25 7.62 -22.96 4.28
C ASP A 25 9.11 -22.77 3.95
N LEU A 26 9.48 -21.62 3.39
CA LEU A 26 10.86 -21.25 3.05
C LEU A 26 11.61 -20.57 4.20
N LEU A 27 10.89 -20.04 5.19
CA LEU A 27 11.51 -19.40 6.35
C LEU A 27 11.96 -20.48 7.34
N PRO A 28 13.16 -20.36 7.94
CA PRO A 28 13.53 -21.18 9.08
C PRO A 28 12.50 -21.00 10.20
N GLU A 29 12.38 -21.95 11.14
CA GLU A 29 11.47 -21.81 12.29
C GLU A 29 11.73 -20.51 13.07
N THR A 30 11.04 -19.46 12.66
CA THR A 30 11.25 -18.10 13.11
C THR A 30 9.88 -17.52 13.38
N LYS A 31 9.67 -17.05 14.60
CA LYS A 31 8.44 -16.35 14.96
C LYS A 31 8.47 -14.96 14.33
N VAL A 32 7.78 -14.81 13.19
CA VAL A 32 7.58 -13.51 12.55
C VAL A 32 6.90 -12.58 13.55
N LYS A 33 7.55 -11.46 13.88
CA LYS A 33 7.08 -10.51 14.90
C LYS A 33 6.07 -9.51 14.34
N SER A 34 6.31 -9.03 13.12
CA SER A 34 5.46 -8.04 12.48
C SER A 34 5.47 -8.15 10.96
N PHE A 35 4.43 -7.60 10.34
CA PHE A 35 4.29 -7.43 8.90
C PHE A 35 4.03 -5.97 8.57
N VAL A 36 4.51 -5.53 7.40
CA VAL A 36 4.08 -4.28 6.76
C VAL A 36 3.35 -4.65 5.48
N ALA A 37 2.09 -4.24 5.34
CA ALA A 37 1.28 -4.61 4.18
C ALA A 37 0.29 -3.51 3.78
N ASP A 38 -0.30 -3.63 2.59
CA ASP A 38 -1.39 -2.74 2.17
C ASP A 38 -2.64 -2.92 3.06
N PHE A 39 -3.59 -1.98 3.02
CA PHE A 39 -4.78 -1.97 3.89
C PHE A 39 -5.90 -2.90 3.38
N LYS A 40 -5.55 -4.09 2.87
CA LYS A 40 -6.54 -5.05 2.35
C LYS A 40 -6.93 -6.08 3.42
N LYS A 41 -8.25 -6.15 3.70
CA LYS A 41 -8.83 -7.04 4.70
C LYS A 41 -8.48 -8.52 4.47
N ASP A 42 -8.59 -8.98 3.22
CA ASP A 42 -8.33 -10.37 2.85
C ASP A 42 -6.84 -10.74 2.99
N LEU A 43 -5.95 -9.78 2.73
CA LEU A 43 -4.52 -9.94 2.97
C LEU A 43 -4.21 -10.06 4.46
N TRP A 44 -4.72 -9.15 5.29
CA TRP A 44 -4.49 -9.16 6.74
C TRP A 44 -5.06 -10.41 7.40
N GLN A 45 -6.23 -10.87 6.93
CA GLN A 45 -6.81 -12.11 7.42
C GLN A 45 -5.93 -13.32 7.06
N GLY A 46 -5.39 -13.39 5.84
CA GLY A 46 -4.48 -14.46 5.44
C GLY A 46 -3.21 -14.52 6.30
N LEU A 47 -2.63 -13.35 6.62
CA LEU A 47 -1.48 -13.27 7.54
C LEU A 47 -1.82 -13.79 8.95
N ARG A 48 -2.97 -13.40 9.50
CA ARG A 48 -3.40 -13.88 10.82
C ARG A 48 -3.71 -15.38 10.84
N GLU A 49 -4.36 -15.90 9.80
CA GLU A 49 -4.65 -17.33 9.70
C GLU A 49 -3.38 -18.19 9.66
N LEU A 50 -2.28 -17.69 9.07
CA LEU A 50 -1.05 -18.45 8.89
C LEU A 50 -0.01 -18.23 10.00
N PHE A 51 0.04 -17.02 10.56
CA PHE A 51 1.05 -16.60 11.53
C PHE A 51 0.45 -16.26 12.91
N GLY A 52 -0.84 -16.50 13.13
CA GLY A 52 -1.53 -16.26 14.40
C GLY A 52 -1.96 -14.80 14.58
N THR A 53 -1.46 -14.13 15.62
CA THR A 53 -1.77 -12.71 15.91
C THR A 53 -0.53 -11.83 15.81
N PRO A 54 0.13 -11.73 14.63
CA PRO A 54 1.28 -10.85 14.47
C PRO A 54 0.85 -9.39 14.52
N GLN A 55 1.80 -8.49 14.83
CA GLN A 55 1.58 -7.06 14.61
C GLN A 55 1.54 -6.80 13.10
N ILE A 56 0.53 -6.09 12.60
CA ILE A 56 0.41 -5.74 11.18
C ILE A 56 0.33 -4.22 11.08
N HIS A 57 1.29 -3.62 10.40
CA HIS A 57 1.34 -2.20 10.10
C HIS A 57 0.86 -1.94 8.67
N GLY A 58 0.10 -0.87 8.49
CA GLY A 58 -0.23 -0.38 7.17
C GLY A 58 1.00 0.20 6.45
N CYS A 59 1.11 -0.04 5.15
CA CYS A 59 2.21 0.46 4.35
C CYS A 59 2.04 1.96 4.04
N SER A 60 2.91 2.79 4.60
CA SER A 60 2.91 4.25 4.39
C SER A 60 3.05 4.65 2.92
N PHE A 61 3.78 3.88 2.11
CA PHE A 61 3.93 4.13 0.68
C PHE A 61 2.58 4.01 -0.05
N HIS A 62 1.86 2.90 0.15
CA HIS A 62 0.55 2.70 -0.45
C HIS A 62 -0.50 3.67 0.12
N PHE A 63 -0.38 4.05 1.39
CA PHE A 63 -1.21 5.09 1.98
C PHE A 63 -0.99 6.44 1.29
N GLY A 64 0.26 6.87 1.12
CA GLY A 64 0.61 8.10 0.41
C GLY A 64 0.07 8.12 -1.01
N GLN A 65 0.19 7.01 -1.75
CA GLN A 65 -0.41 6.88 -3.08
C GLN A 65 -1.94 6.99 -3.07
N ALA A 66 -2.61 6.35 -2.12
CA ALA A 66 -4.07 6.42 -2.00
C ALA A 66 -4.52 7.84 -1.64
N LEU A 67 -3.81 8.50 -0.73
CA LEU A 67 -4.05 9.87 -0.34
C LEU A 67 -3.85 10.82 -1.53
N TRP A 68 -2.75 10.69 -2.26
CA TRP A 68 -2.46 11.54 -3.41
C TRP A 68 -3.53 11.42 -4.51
N ARG A 69 -3.94 10.19 -4.85
CA ARG A 69 -5.06 9.97 -5.80
C ARG A 69 -6.35 10.64 -5.32
N LYS A 70 -6.61 10.65 -4.01
CA LYS A 70 -7.79 11.29 -3.43
C LYS A 70 -7.68 12.81 -3.49
N VAL A 71 -6.51 13.38 -3.18
CA VAL A 71 -6.20 14.81 -3.34
C VAL A 71 -6.47 15.24 -4.79
N GLN A 72 -5.94 14.51 -5.76
CA GLN A 72 -6.15 14.76 -7.19
C GLN A 72 -7.63 14.68 -7.59
N LYS A 73 -8.34 13.64 -7.12
CA LYS A 73 -9.78 13.45 -7.41
C LYS A 73 -10.65 14.59 -6.86
N LEU A 74 -10.22 15.23 -5.77
CA LEU A 74 -10.93 16.35 -5.15
C LEU A 74 -10.53 17.71 -5.72
N GLY A 75 -9.57 17.79 -6.65
CA GLY A 75 -9.06 19.07 -7.14
C GLY A 75 -8.20 19.83 -6.11
N LEU A 76 -7.76 19.16 -5.04
CA LEU A 76 -6.96 19.76 -3.97
C LEU A 76 -5.45 19.71 -4.26
N GLN A 77 -5.06 19.17 -5.41
CA GLN A 77 -3.67 19.25 -5.85
C GLN A 77 -3.33 20.70 -6.13
N VAL A 78 -2.37 21.25 -5.40
CA VAL A 78 -1.75 22.51 -5.77
C VAL A 78 -0.91 22.22 -7.01
N THR A 79 -1.48 22.46 -8.19
CA THR A 79 -0.69 22.68 -9.40
C THR A 79 0.06 23.97 -9.13
N ASN A 80 1.38 23.90 -8.88
CA ASN A 80 2.22 25.06 -8.61
C ASN A 80 1.67 26.30 -9.31
N LEU A 81 1.07 27.22 -8.54
CA LEU A 81 0.82 28.56 -9.04
C LEU A 81 2.19 29.00 -9.51
N GLN A 82 2.30 29.30 -10.81
CA GLN A 82 3.43 30.05 -11.32
C GLN A 82 3.69 31.14 -10.28
N SER A 83 4.89 31.16 -9.73
CA SER A 83 5.36 32.33 -9.01
C SER A 83 5.36 33.47 -10.01
N THR A 84 4.19 34.07 -10.25
CA THR A 84 4.09 35.42 -10.79
C THR A 84 4.98 36.25 -9.87
N PRO A 85 6.08 36.82 -10.38
CA PRO A 85 6.85 37.76 -9.58
C PRO A 85 5.85 38.82 -9.15
N LEU A 86 5.82 39.14 -7.86
CA LEU A 86 5.13 40.32 -7.37
C LEU A 86 5.76 41.51 -8.10
N SER A 87 5.15 41.96 -9.19
CA SER A 87 5.45 43.25 -9.79
C SER A 87 5.05 44.29 -8.75
N TYR A 88 6.02 44.80 -8.02
CA TYR A 88 5.86 46.00 -7.21
C TYR A 88 5.62 47.17 -8.17
N ASP A 89 4.35 47.50 -8.41
CA ASP A 89 4.00 48.82 -8.93
C ASP A 89 4.21 49.84 -7.80
N VAL A 90 5.42 50.38 -7.71
CA VAL A 90 5.67 51.62 -6.97
C VAL A 90 5.13 52.74 -7.83
N ASN A 91 3.88 53.13 -7.56
CA ASN A 91 3.30 54.35 -8.12
C ASN A 91 4.09 55.56 -7.60
N VAL A 92 4.81 56.19 -8.54
CA VAL A 92 5.35 57.54 -8.42
C VAL A 92 4.19 58.51 -8.32
N HIS A 93 4.06 59.22 -7.19
CA HIS A 93 3.45 60.55 -7.08
C HIS A 93 4.38 61.43 -6.24
#